data_AF-A0A850SG02-F1
#
_entry.id   AF-A0A850SG02-F1
#
_cell.length_a   1.000
_cell.length_b   1.000
_cell.length_c   1.000
_cell.angle_alpha   90.00
_cell.angle_beta   90.00
_cell.angle_gamma   90.00
#
_symmetry.space_group_name_H-M   'P 1'
#
loop_
_entity.id
_entity.type
_entity.pdbx_description
1 polymer ?
#
loop_
_entity_poly.entity_id
_entity_poly.type
_entity_poly.pdbx_seq_one_letter_code
_entity_poly.pdbx_strand_id
1 'polypeptide(L)'
;MKILTVRLPDDIVAQIEAESRARKLSKSDVVRDRLTRAAKTGSTRPPSLDAISDLIGAVDGLPIDLSAEKKAHLGAAGYARKHPR
;
A
#
# COMPACT_ATOMS: atom_id res chain seq x y z
N MET A 1 21.29 5.07 14.29
CA MET A 1 21.14 3.60 14.13
C MET A 1 20.75 3.02 15.48
N LYS A 2 19.63 2.31 15.58
CA LYS A 2 19.24 1.56 16.79
C LYS A 2 19.55 0.09 16.56
N ILE A 3 19.97 -0.62 17.60
CA ILE A 3 20.25 -2.07 17.54
C ILE A 3 19.00 -2.82 17.97
N LEU A 4 18.56 -3.78 17.16
CA LEU A 4 17.46 -4.69 17.47
C LEU A 4 18.00 -6.11 17.49
N THR A 5 17.89 -6.79 18.62
CA THR A 5 18.29 -8.19 18.76
C THR A 5 17.05 -9.08 18.65
N VAL A 6 17.02 -9.95 17.65
CA VAL A 6 15.89 -10.86 17.39
C VAL A 6 16.42 -12.28 17.30
N ARG A 7 15.71 -13.24 17.90
CA ARG A 7 15.97 -14.66 17.65
C ARG A 7 15.29 -15.04 16.35
N LEU A 8 16.08 -15.47 15.37
CA LEU A 8 15.60 -15.91 14.07
C LEU A 8 15.70 -17.43 13.98
N PRO A 9 14.72 -18.09 13.36
CA PRO A 9 14.83 -19.47 12.91
C PRO A 9 16.07 -19.70 12.03
N ASP A 10 16.68 -20.89 12.14
CA ASP A 10 17.94 -21.24 11.46
C ASP A 10 17.82 -21.22 9.93
N ASP A 11 16.65 -21.55 9.39
CA ASP A 11 16.35 -21.50 7.97
C ASP A 11 16.42 -20.06 7.42
N ILE A 12 15.90 -19.09 8.17
CA ILE A 12 15.95 -17.66 7.79
C ILE A 12 17.40 -17.17 7.83
N VAL A 13 18.18 -17.59 8.83
CA VAL A 13 19.60 -17.24 8.94
C VAL A 13 20.39 -17.80 7.74
N ALA A 14 20.18 -19.07 7.40
CA ALA A 14 20.83 -19.70 6.24
C ALA A 14 20.51 -18.96 4.93
N GLN A 15 19.27 -18.53 4.74
CA GLN A 15 18.88 -17.73 3.56
C GLN A 15 19.58 -16.37 3.53
N ILE A 16 19.67 -15.67 4.66
CA ILE A 16 20.37 -14.37 4.76
C ILE A 16 21.87 -14.54 4.46
N GLU A 17 22.49 -15.62 4.94
CA GLU A 17 23.89 -15.90 4.65
C GLU A 17 24.14 -16.22 3.17
N ALA A 18 23.26 -17.01 2.56
CA ALA A 18 23.34 -17.29 1.13
C ALA A 18 23.19 -16.01 0.30
N GLU A 19 22.23 -15.15 0.65
CA GLU A 19 21.98 -13.86 -0.03
C GLU A 19 23.14 -12.86 0.18
N SER A 20 23.72 -12.84 1.39
CA SER A 20 24.91 -12.05 1.72
C SER A 20 26.10 -12.47 0.85
N ARG A 21 26.35 -13.77 0.69
CA ARG A 21 27.42 -14.29 -0.18
C ARG A 21 27.17 -13.98 -1.65
N ALA A 22 25.95 -14.19 -2.13
CA ALA A 22 25.58 -13.97 -3.52
C ALA A 22 25.71 -12.48 -3.92
N ARG A 23 25.31 -11.57 -3.02
CA ARG A 23 25.29 -10.12 -3.30
C ARG A 23 26.51 -9.37 -2.77
N LYS A 24 27.43 -10.04 -2.06
CA LYS A 24 28.60 -9.44 -1.38
C LYS A 24 28.22 -8.29 -0.44
N LEU A 25 27.06 -8.41 0.22
CA LEU A 25 26.55 -7.44 1.18
C LEU A 25 26.70 -7.99 2.60
N SER A 26 26.83 -7.12 3.60
CA SER A 26 26.85 -7.60 4.99
C SER A 26 25.50 -8.23 5.36
N LYS A 27 25.50 -9.18 6.31
CA LYS A 27 24.25 -9.80 6.80
C LYS A 27 23.26 -8.73 7.29
N SER A 28 23.77 -7.68 7.96
CA SER A 28 22.97 -6.55 8.43
C SER A 28 22.40 -5.70 7.28
N ASP A 29 23.14 -5.52 6.17
CA ASP A 29 22.61 -4.83 4.98
C ASP A 29 21.51 -5.66 4.32
N VAL A 30 21.68 -6.98 4.22
CA VAL A 30 20.64 -7.89 3.68
C VAL A 30 19.39 -7.85 4.54
N VAL A 31 19.53 -7.89 5.87
CA VAL A 31 18.40 -7.79 6.80
C VAL A 31 17.71 -6.43 6.66
N ARG A 32 18.46 -5.33 6.61
CA ARG A 32 17.89 -3.99 6.40
C ARG A 32 17.16 -3.87 5.06
N ASP A 33 17.74 -4.38 3.98
CA ASP A 33 17.13 -4.35 2.64
C ASP A 33 15.85 -5.20 2.60
N ARG A 34 15.87 -6.44 3.14
CA ARG A 34 14.66 -7.27 3.25
C ARG A 34 13.56 -6.59 4.05
N LEU A 35 13.87 -6.02 5.23
CA LEU A 35 12.88 -5.32 6.04
C LEU A 35 12.30 -4.09 5.32
N THR A 36 13.15 -3.32 4.63
CA THR A 36 12.72 -2.13 3.87
C THR A 36 11.87 -2.53 2.66
N ARG A 37 12.24 -3.59 1.93
CA ARG A 37 11.48 -4.12 0.81
C ARG A 37 10.14 -4.68 1.25
N ALA A 38 10.10 -5.45 2.33
CA ALA A 38 8.85 -5.98 2.88
C ALA A 38 7.90 -4.85 3.31
N ALA A 39 8.41 -3.75 3.89
CA ALA A 39 7.61 -2.57 4.18
C ALA A 39 7.04 -1.91 2.92
N LYS A 40 7.80 -1.93 1.81
CA LYS A 40 7.36 -1.39 0.51
C LYS A 40 6.36 -2.30 -0.20
N THR A 41 6.54 -3.63 -0.15
CA THR A 41 5.70 -4.61 -0.84
C THR A 41 4.47 -5.03 -0.03
N GLY A 42 4.53 -4.91 1.30
CA GLY A 42 3.40 -5.19 2.21
C GLY A 42 2.30 -4.14 2.16
N SER A 43 2.46 -3.07 1.38
CA SER A 43 1.40 -2.13 1.07
C SER A 43 0.50 -2.66 -0.05
N THR A 44 -0.13 -3.83 0.18
CA THR A 44 -1.52 -4.03 -0.26
C THR A 44 -2.45 -3.42 0.80
N ARG A 45 -2.08 -2.25 1.32
CA ARG A 45 -2.97 -1.40 2.10
C ARG A 45 -3.90 -0.77 1.06
N PRO A 46 -5.23 -0.76 1.26
CA PRO A 46 -6.08 0.11 0.45
C PRO A 46 -5.45 1.52 0.47
N PRO A 47 -5.45 2.26 -0.65
CA PRO A 47 -4.78 3.56 -0.72
C PRO A 47 -5.20 4.34 0.51
N SER A 48 -4.23 4.70 1.36
CA SER A 48 -4.51 5.55 2.52
C SER A 48 -5.13 6.84 2.00
N LEU A 49 -5.97 7.50 2.79
CA LEU A 49 -6.56 8.78 2.40
C LEU A 49 -5.48 9.79 1.96
N ASP A 50 -4.26 9.67 2.50
CA ASP A 50 -3.08 10.43 2.07
C ASP A 50 -2.76 10.30 0.57
N ALA A 51 -2.98 9.12 -0.02
CA ALA A 51 -2.69 8.83 -1.42
C ALA A 51 -3.66 9.52 -2.41
N ILE A 52 -4.80 10.02 -1.92
CA ILE A 52 -5.78 10.78 -2.69
C ILE A 52 -6.00 12.18 -2.10
N SER A 53 -5.08 12.65 -1.25
CA SER A 53 -5.23 13.92 -0.52
C SER A 53 -5.36 15.14 -1.43
N ASP A 54 -4.76 15.08 -2.62
CA ASP A 54 -4.89 16.05 -3.70
C ASP A 54 -6.29 16.06 -4.36
N LEU A 55 -7.00 14.92 -4.30
CA LEU A 55 -8.35 14.77 -4.84
C LEU A 55 -9.45 15.08 -3.81
N ILE A 56 -9.15 14.96 -2.51
CA ILE A 56 -10.12 15.25 -1.45
C ILE A 56 -10.46 16.74 -1.44
N GLY A 57 -11.73 17.07 -1.72
CA GLY A 57 -12.19 18.46 -1.77
C GLY A 57 -11.86 19.20 -3.08
N ALA A 58 -11.38 18.49 -4.10
CA ALA A 58 -11.09 19.10 -5.41
C ALA A 58 -12.35 19.52 -6.20
N VAL A 59 -13.54 19.13 -5.76
CA VAL A 59 -14.82 19.45 -6.43
C VAL A 59 -15.78 20.09 -5.44
N ASP A 60 -16.20 21.31 -5.75
CA ASP A 60 -17.16 22.09 -4.96
C ASP A 60 -18.61 21.93 -5.46
N GLY A 61 -19.57 22.37 -4.65
CA GLY A 61 -21.00 22.47 -5.03
C GLY A 61 -21.75 21.14 -5.08
N LEU A 62 -21.15 20.08 -4.52
CA LEU A 62 -21.72 18.74 -4.50
C LEU A 62 -22.65 18.52 -3.29
N PRO A 63 -23.72 17.71 -3.43
CA PRO A 63 -24.56 17.29 -2.31
C PRO A 63 -23.76 16.56 -1.22
N ILE A 64 -24.09 16.83 0.05
CA ILE A 64 -23.37 16.26 1.21
C ILE A 64 -23.55 14.73 1.35
N ASP A 65 -24.57 14.18 0.71
CA ASP A 65 -25.05 12.80 0.82
C ASP A 65 -24.72 11.95 -0.42
N LEU A 66 -23.82 12.40 -1.30
CA LEU A 66 -23.43 11.69 -2.52
C LEU A 66 -23.06 10.21 -2.31
N SER A 67 -22.42 9.90 -1.19
CA SER A 67 -22.06 8.52 -0.84
C SER A 67 -23.28 7.68 -0.44
N ALA A 68 -24.23 8.29 0.27
CA ALA A 68 -25.43 7.61 0.77
C ALA A 68 -26.49 7.44 -0.34
N GLU A 69 -26.70 8.46 -1.18
CA GLU A 69 -27.74 8.50 -2.21
C GLU A 69 -27.19 8.37 -3.64
N LYS A 70 -26.12 7.60 -3.81
CA LYS A 70 -25.40 7.45 -5.10
C LYS A 70 -26.32 7.24 -6.30
N LYS A 71 -27.34 6.39 -6.18
CA LYS A 71 -28.23 6.04 -7.31
C LYS A 71 -29.13 7.21 -7.72
N ALA A 72 -29.64 7.98 -6.76
CA ALA A 72 -30.50 9.13 -7.03
C ALA A 72 -29.70 10.23 -7.74
N HIS A 73 -28.52 10.56 -7.20
CA HIS A 73 -27.63 11.57 -7.76
C HIS A 73 -27.08 11.19 -9.14
N LEU A 74 -26.65 9.93 -9.34
CA LEU A 74 -26.22 9.45 -10.68
C LEU A 74 -27.38 9.39 -11.68
N GLY A 75 -28.61 9.17 -11.21
CA GLY A 75 -29.82 9.24 -12.02
C GLY A 75 -30.12 10.65 -12.50
N ALA A 76 -30.13 11.61 -11.57
CA ALA A 76 -30.34 13.03 -11.85
C ALA A 76 -29.27 13.60 -12.80
N ALA A 77 -28.01 13.17 -12.64
CA ALA A 77 -26.90 13.57 -13.51
C ALA A 77 -26.87 12.82 -14.87
N GLY A 78 -27.82 11.91 -15.14
CA GLY A 78 -27.93 11.20 -16.41
C GLY A 78 -26.94 10.04 -16.62
N TYR A 79 -26.13 9.73 -15.61
CA TYR A 79 -25.13 8.64 -15.63
C TYR A 79 -25.71 7.25 -15.35
N ALA A 80 -26.98 7.15 -14.93
CA ALA A 80 -27.64 5.87 -14.62
C ALA A 80 -28.09 5.05 -15.85
N ARG A 81 -27.61 5.36 -17.07
CA ARG A 81 -27.97 4.58 -18.26
C ARG A 81 -27.22 3.26 -18.27
N LYS A 82 -27.97 2.16 -18.29
CA LYS A 82 -27.39 0.83 -18.52
C LYS A 82 -26.80 0.79 -19.92
N HIS A 83 -25.51 0.47 -20.04
CA HIS A 83 -24.95 0.11 -21.34
C HIS A 83 -25.58 -1.20 -21.82
N PRO A 84 -26.06 -1.28 -23.09
CA PRO A 84 -26.43 -2.55 -23.68
C PRO A 84 -25.18 -3.45 -23.72
N ARG A 85 -25.37 -4.73 -23.38
CA ARG A 85 -24.32 -5.76 -23.43
C ARG A 85 -24.02 -6.15 -24.87
#